data_AF-A0A0D2JID6-F1
#
_entry.id   AF-A0A0D2JID6-F1
#
_cell.length_a   1.000
_cell.length_b   1.000
_cell.length_c   1.000
_cell.angle_alpha   90.00
_cell.angle_beta   90.00
_cell.angle_gamma   90.00
#
_symmetry.space_group_name_H-M   'P 1'
#
loop_
_entity.id
_entity.type
_entity.pdbx_description
1 polymer ?
#
loop_
_entity_poly.entity_id
_entity_poly.type
_entity_poly.pdbx_seq_one_letter_code
_entity_poly.pdbx_strand_id
1 'polypeptide(L)'
;MENNPVGNLARLVLAVDRTLQDIHKRGGGPSPLECTRADEYDACANDYMDPHNPRLWSDAAPFRLLKAFWASVKTSQRWSYGIKKVYITGVTPLLLSDLVSGANNQENVSFNPLFSTVCGLTRSDVLGALRVICNNEEEVQKHLRELEHNANGYHFCDEQSVEPVFNTHTALSYLEAIREGRRPKGVEAPNSKVSESFLEACTGAPRAVNEIQLALQKDEGGAYRKISYDTVAPQL
;
A
#
# COMPACT_ATOMS: atom_id res chain seq x y z
N MET A 1 -19.09 -3.89 -14.76
CA MET A 1 -19.24 -2.99 -13.60
C MET A 1 -19.41 -1.58 -14.14
N GLU A 2 -20.37 -0.80 -13.64
CA GLU A 2 -20.57 0.58 -14.09
C GLU A 2 -19.29 1.40 -13.87
N ASN A 3 -18.92 2.20 -14.89
CA ASN A 3 -17.75 3.07 -14.90
C ASN A 3 -18.00 4.33 -14.02
N ASN A 4 -18.38 4.11 -12.77
CA ASN A 4 -18.67 5.14 -11.77
C ASN A 4 -17.92 4.81 -10.47
N PRO A 5 -16.64 5.19 -10.35
CA PRO A 5 -15.81 4.90 -9.18
C PRO A 5 -16.43 5.40 -7.87
N VAL A 6 -17.02 6.60 -7.90
CA VAL A 6 -17.69 7.24 -6.76
C VAL A 6 -18.93 6.45 -6.32
N GLY A 7 -19.76 6.03 -7.28
CA GLY A 7 -20.94 5.20 -7.01
C GLY A 7 -20.56 3.80 -6.49
N ASN A 8 -19.50 3.21 -7.03
CA ASN A 8 -18.97 1.92 -6.57
C ASN A 8 -18.42 2.02 -5.15
N LEU A 9 -17.66 3.07 -4.83
CA LEU A 9 -17.16 3.33 -3.49
C LEU A 9 -18.30 3.57 -2.50
N ALA A 10 -19.31 4.37 -2.85
CA ALA A 10 -20.49 4.59 -2.00
C ALA A 10 -21.25 3.29 -1.70
N ARG A 11 -21.44 2.43 -2.71
CA ARG A 11 -22.03 1.09 -2.54
C ARG A 11 -21.17 0.22 -1.63
N LEU A 12 -19.84 0.28 -1.75
CA LEU A 12 -18.91 -0.43 -0.89
C LEU A 12 -19.01 0.05 0.57
N VAL A 13 -19.04 1.36 0.81
CA VAL A 13 -19.23 1.93 2.16
C VAL A 13 -20.53 1.41 2.78
N LEU A 14 -21.64 1.46 2.04
CA LEU A 14 -22.93 0.94 2.50
C LEU A 14 -22.91 -0.56 2.75
N ALA A 15 -22.24 -1.34 1.90
CA ALA A 15 -22.12 -2.78 2.05
C ALA A 15 -21.29 -3.14 3.30
N VAL A 16 -20.18 -2.44 3.53
CA VAL A 16 -19.33 -2.63 4.71
C VAL A 16 -20.07 -2.24 5.98
N ASP A 17 -20.73 -1.07 6.00
CA ASP A 17 -21.52 -0.64 7.17
C ASP A 17 -22.64 -1.64 7.50
N ARG A 18 -23.41 -2.10 6.50
CA ARG A 18 -24.44 -3.13 6.70
C ARG A 18 -23.86 -4.45 7.18
N THR A 19 -22.76 -4.90 6.59
CA THR A 19 -22.11 -6.15 6.98
C THR A 19 -21.64 -6.10 8.42
N LEU A 20 -21.01 -4.98 8.82
CA LEU A 20 -20.57 -4.78 10.19
C LEU A 20 -21.77 -4.76 11.15
N GLN A 21 -22.86 -4.06 10.80
CA GLN A 21 -24.08 -4.02 11.62
C GLN A 21 -24.75 -5.39 11.75
N ASP A 22 -24.76 -6.18 10.70
CA ASP A 22 -25.30 -7.54 10.72
C ASP A 22 -24.45 -8.48 11.56
N ILE A 23 -23.11 -8.38 11.47
CA ILE A 23 -22.18 -9.10 12.34
C ILE A 23 -22.43 -8.74 13.81
N HIS A 24 -22.63 -7.45 14.12
CA HIS A 24 -22.97 -6.99 15.47
C HIS A 24 -24.28 -7.60 15.99
N LYS A 25 -25.33 -7.66 15.15
CA LYS A 25 -26.65 -8.17 15.52
C LYS A 25 -26.72 -9.70 15.67
N ARG A 26 -25.91 -10.46 14.92
CA ARG A 26 -26.02 -11.93 14.85
C ARG A 26 -25.35 -12.68 16.01
N GLY A 27 -24.41 -12.08 16.72
CA GLY A 27 -23.88 -12.62 17.99
C GLY A 27 -23.26 -14.03 17.97
N GLY A 28 -22.92 -14.61 16.81
CA GLY A 28 -22.35 -15.96 16.68
C GLY A 28 -21.25 -16.03 15.60
N GLY A 29 -20.16 -16.78 15.88
CA GLY A 29 -18.84 -16.73 15.19
C GLY A 29 -18.84 -16.91 13.65
N PRO A 30 -17.72 -16.60 12.96
CA PRO A 30 -16.32 -16.82 13.36
C PRO A 30 -15.63 -15.62 14.01
N SER A 31 -14.37 -15.82 14.42
CA SER A 31 -13.47 -14.86 15.07
C SER A 31 -13.50 -13.47 14.44
N PRO A 32 -13.32 -12.39 15.23
CA PRO A 32 -13.20 -11.04 14.67
C PRO A 32 -12.17 -11.03 13.54
N LEU A 33 -12.38 -10.21 12.51
CA LEU A 33 -11.30 -9.86 11.59
C LEU A 33 -10.24 -9.14 12.42
N GLU A 34 -9.26 -9.90 12.93
CA GLU A 34 -8.25 -9.41 13.87
C GLU A 34 -7.39 -8.31 13.23
N CYS A 35 -7.22 -8.39 11.91
CA CYS A 35 -6.37 -7.50 11.13
C CYS A 35 -6.92 -7.38 9.70
N THR A 36 -7.06 -6.15 9.20
CA THR A 36 -7.30 -5.85 7.77
C THR A 36 -6.17 -4.98 7.25
N ARG A 37 -5.67 -5.26 6.04
CA ARG A 37 -4.70 -4.40 5.35
C ARG A 37 -5.35 -3.74 4.14
N ALA A 38 -5.17 -2.43 3.99
CA ALA A 38 -5.58 -1.67 2.82
C ALA A 38 -4.32 -1.05 2.17
N ASP A 39 -4.12 -1.29 0.88
CA ASP A 39 -2.97 -0.79 0.12
C ASP A 39 -3.41 0.24 -0.93
N GLU A 40 -2.55 1.22 -1.22
CA GLU A 40 -2.81 2.33 -2.16
C GLU A 40 -4.18 2.99 -1.94
N TYR A 41 -4.49 3.21 -0.66
CA TYR A 41 -5.79 3.68 -0.19
C TYR A 41 -6.24 5.00 -0.83
N ASP A 42 -5.27 5.81 -1.23
CA ASP A 42 -5.47 7.14 -1.76
C ASP A 42 -5.59 7.19 -3.29
N ALA A 43 -5.38 6.07 -4.00
CA ALA A 43 -5.31 6.08 -5.46
C ALA A 43 -6.51 6.77 -6.11
N CYS A 44 -7.72 6.50 -5.60
CA CYS A 44 -8.96 7.13 -6.09
C CYS A 44 -9.01 8.65 -5.81
N ALA A 45 -8.40 9.13 -4.74
CA ALA A 45 -8.36 10.55 -4.40
C ALA A 45 -7.25 11.28 -5.16
N ASN A 46 -6.16 10.59 -5.49
CA ASN A 46 -5.03 11.15 -6.24
C ASN A 46 -5.46 11.66 -7.62
N ASP A 47 -6.42 11.00 -8.27
CA ASP A 47 -7.01 11.43 -9.56
C ASP A 47 -7.80 12.74 -9.49
N TYR A 48 -8.10 13.24 -8.29
CA TYR A 48 -8.86 14.48 -8.07
C TYR A 48 -7.98 15.60 -7.51
N MET A 49 -6.66 15.37 -7.41
CA MET A 49 -5.74 16.43 -7.05
C MET A 49 -5.61 17.42 -8.21
N ASP A 50 -5.96 18.67 -7.95
CA ASP A 50 -5.66 19.79 -8.84
C ASP A 50 -4.44 20.56 -8.27
N PRO A 51 -3.26 20.47 -8.92
CA PRO A 51 -2.08 21.19 -8.45
C PRO A 51 -2.21 22.71 -8.49
N HIS A 52 -3.15 23.23 -9.26
CA HIS A 52 -3.42 24.66 -9.36
C HIS A 52 -4.52 25.11 -8.39
N ASN A 53 -5.24 24.18 -7.75
CA ASN A 53 -6.26 24.48 -6.76
C ASN A 53 -6.31 23.48 -5.60
N PRO A 54 -5.36 23.57 -4.64
CA PRO A 54 -5.28 22.67 -3.49
C PRO A 54 -6.41 22.85 -2.47
N ARG A 55 -7.44 23.67 -2.73
CA ARG A 55 -8.65 23.72 -1.88
C ARG A 55 -9.79 22.87 -2.42
N LEU A 56 -9.74 22.48 -3.70
CA LEU A 56 -10.84 21.75 -4.34
C LEU A 56 -10.93 20.28 -3.90
N TRP A 57 -9.80 19.69 -3.48
CA TRP A 57 -9.71 18.27 -3.16
C TRP A 57 -10.36 17.90 -1.81
N SER A 58 -10.27 18.75 -0.77
CA SER A 58 -10.83 18.47 0.56
C SER A 58 -12.37 18.54 0.59
N ASP A 59 -12.98 19.18 -0.42
CA ASP A 59 -14.41 19.20 -0.66
C ASP A 59 -14.83 18.31 -1.85
N ALA A 60 -13.94 17.46 -2.37
CA ALA A 60 -14.28 16.54 -3.45
C ALA A 60 -15.13 15.36 -2.94
N ALA A 61 -16.06 14.87 -3.76
CA ALA A 61 -16.92 13.74 -3.42
C ALA A 61 -16.15 12.45 -3.04
N PRO A 62 -15.07 12.05 -3.75
CA PRO A 62 -14.27 10.89 -3.37
C PRO A 62 -13.67 11.03 -1.97
N PHE A 63 -13.12 12.20 -1.64
CA PHE A 63 -12.55 12.47 -0.32
C PHE A 63 -13.58 12.38 0.80
N ARG A 64 -14.78 12.94 0.61
CA ARG A 64 -15.89 12.80 1.59
C ARG A 64 -16.30 11.35 1.79
N LEU A 65 -16.37 10.55 0.72
CA LEU A 65 -16.70 9.13 0.80
C LEU A 65 -15.61 8.33 1.53
N LEU A 66 -14.35 8.65 1.24
CA LEU A 66 -13.17 8.08 1.90
C LEU A 66 -13.21 8.33 3.41
N LYS A 67 -13.59 9.55 3.82
CA LYS A 67 -13.78 9.93 5.22
C LYS A 67 -14.96 9.19 5.86
N ALA A 68 -16.08 9.05 5.15
CA ALA A 68 -17.27 8.35 5.63
C ALA A 68 -17.02 6.83 5.82
N PHE A 69 -16.23 6.21 4.93
CA PHE A 69 -15.80 4.83 5.07
C PHE A 69 -15.07 4.60 6.40
N TRP A 70 -14.04 5.41 6.70
CA TRP A 70 -13.30 5.25 7.95
C TRP A 70 -14.08 5.62 9.19
N ALA A 71 -15.00 6.58 9.10
CA ALA A 71 -15.92 6.84 10.20
C ALA A 71 -16.71 5.56 10.55
N SER A 72 -17.16 4.82 9.53
CA SER A 72 -17.86 3.54 9.69
C SER A 72 -16.94 2.46 10.29
N VAL A 73 -15.72 2.29 9.75
CA VAL A 73 -14.73 1.34 10.30
C VAL A 73 -14.40 1.65 11.76
N LYS A 74 -14.19 2.93 12.10
CA LYS A 74 -13.92 3.39 13.47
C LYS A 74 -15.08 3.09 14.42
N THR A 75 -16.32 3.26 13.97
CA THR A 75 -17.48 2.88 14.80
C THR A 75 -17.52 1.38 15.08
N SER A 76 -17.10 0.56 14.11
CA SER A 76 -17.06 -0.89 14.27
C SER A 76 -15.97 -1.37 15.24
N GLN A 77 -14.85 -0.64 15.39
CA GLN A 77 -13.79 -0.99 16.36
C GLN A 77 -14.30 -1.07 17.81
N ARG A 78 -15.36 -0.31 18.13
CA ARG A 78 -16.01 -0.32 19.45
C ARG A 78 -16.83 -1.58 19.71
N TRP A 79 -17.06 -2.40 18.69
CA TRP A 79 -17.89 -3.60 18.80
C TRP A 79 -17.02 -4.81 19.15
N SER A 80 -17.57 -5.69 19.97
CA SER A 80 -16.94 -6.96 20.35
C SER A 80 -16.53 -7.79 19.11
N TYR A 81 -17.29 -7.67 18.02
CA TYR A 81 -17.13 -8.42 16.77
C TYR A 81 -16.72 -7.56 15.55
N GLY A 82 -16.23 -6.34 15.77
CA GLY A 82 -15.78 -5.46 14.69
C GLY A 82 -14.30 -5.61 14.35
N ILE A 83 -13.85 -4.84 13.36
CA ILE A 83 -12.44 -4.80 12.92
C ILE A 83 -11.58 -4.31 14.08
N LYS A 84 -10.60 -5.11 14.53
CA LYS A 84 -9.78 -4.75 15.70
C LYS A 84 -8.57 -3.91 15.35
N LYS A 85 -7.90 -4.23 14.23
CA LYS A 85 -6.75 -3.49 13.72
C LYS A 85 -6.86 -3.31 12.22
N VAL A 86 -6.44 -2.14 11.75
CA VAL A 86 -6.31 -1.85 10.32
C VAL A 86 -4.94 -1.28 10.06
N TYR A 87 -4.24 -1.86 9.10
CA TYR A 87 -2.97 -1.36 8.59
C TYR A 87 -3.23 -0.76 7.22
N ILE A 88 -2.81 0.49 7.04
CA ILE A 88 -2.99 1.21 5.77
C ILE A 88 -1.61 1.47 5.22
N THR A 89 -1.38 1.12 3.97
CA THR A 89 -0.10 1.28 3.26
C THR A 89 -0.31 2.09 1.98
N GLY A 90 0.75 2.73 1.49
CA GLY A 90 0.70 3.50 0.24
C GLY A 90 -0.27 4.68 0.31
N VAL A 91 -0.23 5.48 1.39
CA VAL A 91 -1.06 6.70 1.51
C VAL A 91 -0.17 7.93 1.32
N THR A 92 -0.57 8.84 0.44
CA THR A 92 0.10 10.13 0.25
C THR A 92 0.07 10.95 1.54
N PRO A 93 1.15 11.71 1.84
CA PRO A 93 1.20 12.59 3.02
C PRO A 93 0.03 13.58 3.10
N LEU A 94 -0.48 14.03 1.94
CA LEU A 94 -1.62 14.93 1.83
C LEU A 94 -2.89 14.34 2.45
N LEU A 95 -3.15 13.05 2.21
CA LEU A 95 -4.30 12.37 2.78
C LEU A 95 -4.09 11.97 4.22
N LEU A 96 -2.84 11.66 4.59
CA LEU A 96 -2.50 11.29 5.96
C LEU A 96 -2.81 12.44 6.95
N SER A 97 -2.52 13.70 6.61
CA SER A 97 -2.80 14.84 7.51
C SER A 97 -4.29 15.00 7.83
N ASP A 98 -5.14 14.81 6.83
CA ASP A 98 -6.59 14.99 6.99
C ASP A 98 -7.31 13.75 7.56
N LEU A 99 -6.80 12.54 7.28
CA LEU A 99 -7.30 11.29 7.87
C LEU A 99 -6.97 11.19 9.36
N VAL A 100 -5.74 11.59 9.74
CA VAL A 100 -5.26 11.49 11.13
C VAL A 100 -5.90 12.57 12.03
N SER A 101 -6.23 13.76 11.50
CA SER A 101 -6.90 14.83 12.28
C SER A 101 -8.28 14.42 12.85
N GLY A 102 -8.95 13.44 12.23
CA GLY A 102 -10.22 12.87 12.73
C GLY A 102 -10.06 11.61 13.61
N ALA A 103 -8.84 11.13 13.80
CA ALA A 103 -8.55 9.80 14.32
C ALA A 103 -7.52 9.83 15.47
N ASN A 104 -7.93 10.34 16.65
CA ASN A 104 -7.14 10.29 17.91
C ASN A 104 -6.74 8.87 18.41
N ASN A 105 -7.00 7.81 17.63
CA ASN A 105 -6.73 6.41 17.98
C ASN A 105 -5.91 5.70 16.88
N GLN A 106 -5.33 6.43 15.93
CA GLN A 106 -4.46 5.88 14.90
C GLN A 106 -3.03 6.32 15.16
N GLU A 107 -2.10 5.38 15.04
CA GLU A 107 -0.67 5.60 15.23
C GLU A 107 0.02 5.43 13.87
N ASN A 108 0.84 6.40 13.48
CA ASN A 108 1.68 6.26 12.30
C ASN A 108 2.90 5.40 12.67
N VAL A 109 2.93 4.16 12.20
CA VAL A 109 4.01 3.19 12.45
C VAL A 109 4.87 2.92 11.22
N SER A 110 4.79 3.78 10.19
CA SER A 110 5.34 3.51 8.85
C SER A 110 6.85 3.22 8.84
N PHE A 111 7.62 3.83 9.76
CA PHE A 111 9.07 3.63 9.87
C PHE A 111 9.49 2.83 11.10
N ASN A 112 8.53 2.35 11.89
CA ASN A 112 8.84 1.58 13.09
C ASN A 112 9.41 0.20 12.68
N PRO A 113 10.64 -0.13 13.12
CA PRO A 113 11.33 -1.35 12.70
C PRO A 113 10.55 -2.63 13.05
N LEU A 114 9.72 -2.62 14.10
CA LEU A 114 8.88 -3.76 14.49
C LEU A 114 7.81 -4.11 13.45
N PHE A 115 7.45 -3.15 12.59
CA PHE A 115 6.43 -3.32 11.55
C PHE A 115 7.03 -3.31 10.13
N SER A 116 8.36 -3.26 10.01
CA SER A 116 9.07 -3.12 8.72
C SER A 116 8.73 -4.21 7.69
N THR A 117 8.34 -5.40 8.14
CA THR A 117 8.02 -6.53 7.26
C THR A 117 6.52 -6.69 6.95
N VAL A 118 5.64 -5.97 7.65
CA VAL A 118 4.17 -6.10 7.50
C VAL A 118 3.69 -5.73 6.08
N CYS A 119 4.47 -4.91 5.40
CA CYS A 119 4.13 -4.34 4.10
C CYS A 119 4.55 -5.20 2.89
N GLY A 120 5.14 -6.38 3.11
CA GLY A 120 5.60 -7.24 2.02
C GLY A 120 5.82 -8.69 2.45
N LEU A 121 6.44 -9.48 1.58
CA LEU A 121 6.90 -10.84 1.92
C LEU A 121 8.39 -10.80 2.24
N THR A 122 8.82 -11.48 3.29
CA THR A 122 10.24 -11.61 3.62
C THR A 122 10.93 -12.57 2.65
N ARG A 123 12.27 -12.57 2.66
CA ARG A 123 13.05 -13.55 1.90
C ARG A 123 12.75 -14.97 2.35
N SER A 124 12.54 -15.17 3.65
CA SER A 124 12.17 -16.46 4.21
C SER A 124 10.80 -16.95 3.69
N ASP A 125 9.81 -16.06 3.61
CA ASP A 125 8.47 -16.40 3.10
C ASP A 125 8.52 -16.88 1.65
N VAL A 126 9.21 -16.12 0.79
CA VAL A 126 9.39 -16.45 -0.63
C VAL A 126 10.16 -17.76 -0.79
N LEU A 127 11.27 -17.92 -0.06
CA LEU A 127 12.08 -19.14 -0.10
C LEU A 127 11.25 -20.35 0.33
N GLY A 128 10.43 -20.22 1.38
CA GLY A 128 9.52 -21.25 1.84
C GLY A 128 8.51 -21.65 0.77
N ALA A 129 7.89 -20.66 0.10
CA ALA A 129 6.95 -20.91 -0.98
C ALA A 129 7.61 -21.59 -2.20
N LEU A 130 8.79 -21.14 -2.61
CA LEU A 130 9.54 -21.73 -3.72
C LEU A 130 9.92 -23.19 -3.44
N ARG A 131 10.30 -23.54 -2.21
CA ARG A 131 10.60 -24.93 -1.83
C ARG A 131 9.40 -25.87 -1.93
N VAL A 132 8.19 -25.34 -1.82
CA VAL A 132 6.95 -26.11 -2.00
C VAL A 132 6.64 -26.30 -3.49
N ILE A 133 6.99 -25.33 -4.34
CA ILE A 133 6.61 -25.29 -5.75
C ILE A 133 7.66 -25.94 -6.67
N CYS A 134 8.95 -25.77 -6.36
CA CYS A 134 10.06 -26.22 -7.18
C CYS A 134 10.50 -27.65 -6.85
N ASN A 135 11.04 -28.36 -7.86
CA ASN A 135 11.43 -29.76 -7.74
C ASN A 135 12.80 -29.99 -7.09
N ASN A 136 13.67 -28.97 -7.06
CA ASN A 136 15.02 -29.06 -6.52
C ASN A 136 15.52 -27.69 -6.05
N GLU A 137 16.59 -27.69 -5.25
CA GLU A 137 17.15 -26.46 -4.67
C GLU A 137 17.79 -25.54 -5.73
N GLU A 138 18.25 -26.07 -6.86
CA GLU A 138 18.84 -25.25 -7.94
C GLU A 138 17.78 -24.32 -8.56
N GLU A 139 16.59 -24.84 -8.88
CA GLU A 139 15.46 -24.06 -9.38
C GLU A 139 14.95 -23.08 -8.32
N VAL A 140 14.90 -23.48 -7.04
CA VAL A 140 14.57 -22.56 -5.93
C VAL A 140 15.50 -21.35 -5.92
N GLN A 141 16.81 -21.58 -5.95
CA GLN A 141 17.80 -20.51 -5.88
C GLN A 141 17.81 -19.64 -7.15
N LYS A 142 17.55 -20.24 -8.32
CA LYS A 142 17.40 -19.51 -9.58
C LYS A 142 16.21 -18.56 -9.54
N HIS A 143 15.04 -19.03 -9.11
CA HIS A 143 13.83 -18.22 -9.03
C HIS A 143 13.92 -17.15 -7.94
N LEU A 144 14.55 -17.47 -6.80
CA LEU A 144 14.79 -16.48 -5.76
C LEU A 144 15.67 -15.33 -6.27
N ARG A 145 16.77 -15.63 -6.95
CA ARG A 145 17.64 -14.61 -7.56
C ARG A 145 16.93 -13.79 -8.62
N GLU A 146 16.11 -14.43 -9.45
CA GLU A 146 15.33 -13.71 -10.47
C GLU A 146 14.30 -12.77 -9.83
N LEU A 147 13.63 -13.20 -8.75
CA LEU A 147 12.72 -12.34 -8.02
C LEU A 147 13.45 -11.22 -7.27
N GLU A 148 14.59 -11.50 -6.63
CA GLU A 148 15.45 -10.48 -6.01
C GLU A 148 15.92 -9.42 -7.01
N HIS A 149 16.25 -9.84 -8.23
CA HIS A 149 16.67 -8.94 -9.30
C HIS A 149 15.53 -8.06 -9.82
N ASN A 150 14.33 -8.64 -10.00
CA ASN A 150 13.20 -7.97 -10.64
C ASN A 150 12.31 -7.21 -9.65
N ALA A 151 12.24 -7.68 -8.41
CA ALA A 151 11.45 -7.12 -7.31
C ALA A 151 12.41 -6.70 -6.21
N ASN A 152 13.24 -5.71 -6.55
CA ASN A 152 14.31 -5.16 -5.72
C ASN A 152 13.74 -4.79 -4.33
N GLY A 153 14.06 -5.61 -3.33
CA GLY A 153 13.42 -5.58 -2.02
C GLY A 153 13.52 -4.19 -1.38
N TYR A 154 12.40 -3.69 -0.85
CA TYR A 154 12.32 -2.39 -0.19
C TYR A 154 12.13 -2.59 1.32
N HIS A 155 12.48 -1.58 2.11
CA HIS A 155 12.08 -1.53 3.52
C HIS A 155 11.64 -0.13 3.91
N PHE A 156 10.77 -0.04 4.90
CA PHE A 156 10.33 1.21 5.50
C PHE A 156 10.88 1.29 6.92
N CYS A 157 12.08 1.88 7.05
CA CYS A 157 12.71 2.21 8.33
C CYS A 157 13.78 3.28 8.08
N ASP A 158 13.71 4.37 8.82
CA ASP A 158 14.62 5.53 8.72
C ASP A 158 15.77 5.45 9.74
N GLU A 159 15.56 4.83 10.89
CA GLU A 159 16.57 4.73 11.96
C GLU A 159 17.66 3.67 11.70
N GLN A 160 17.31 2.55 11.04
CA GLN A 160 18.23 1.43 10.86
C GLN A 160 17.94 0.61 9.60
N SER A 161 18.95 -0.14 9.15
CA SER A 161 18.75 -1.15 8.12
C SER A 161 17.98 -2.33 8.71
N VAL A 162 16.88 -2.70 8.06
CA VAL A 162 16.02 -3.84 8.41
C VAL A 162 15.91 -4.78 7.21
N GLU A 163 15.35 -5.97 7.43
CA GLU A 163 15.15 -6.94 6.34
C GLU A 163 14.27 -6.32 5.23
N PRO A 164 14.76 -6.29 3.98
CA PRO A 164 13.94 -5.85 2.85
C PRO A 164 12.85 -6.88 2.55
N VAL A 165 11.69 -6.39 2.14
CA VAL A 165 10.56 -7.21 1.72
C VAL A 165 10.29 -7.07 0.23
N PHE A 166 9.75 -8.14 -0.34
CA PHE A 166 9.21 -8.14 -1.69
C PHE A 166 7.80 -7.52 -1.70
N ASN A 167 7.47 -6.80 -2.77
CA ASN A 167 6.10 -6.39 -3.02
C ASN A 167 5.20 -7.64 -3.04
N THR A 168 4.15 -7.64 -2.21
CA THR A 168 3.26 -8.79 -2.06
C THR A 168 2.61 -9.21 -3.38
N HIS A 169 2.13 -8.25 -4.19
CA HIS A 169 1.49 -8.55 -5.46
C HIS A 169 2.49 -9.14 -6.48
N THR A 170 3.64 -8.51 -6.64
CA THR A 170 4.69 -8.98 -7.57
C THR A 170 5.18 -10.38 -7.19
N ALA A 171 5.47 -10.60 -5.90
CA ALA A 171 5.95 -11.88 -5.42
C ALA A 171 4.90 -12.99 -5.58
N LEU A 172 3.65 -12.76 -5.20
CA LEU A 172 2.58 -13.75 -5.36
C LEU A 172 2.31 -14.07 -6.83
N SER A 173 2.27 -13.06 -7.70
CA SER A 173 2.08 -13.26 -9.14
C SER A 173 3.23 -14.05 -9.78
N TYR A 174 4.46 -13.80 -9.33
CA TYR A 174 5.63 -14.56 -9.73
C TYR A 174 5.51 -16.03 -9.29
N LEU A 175 5.23 -16.27 -8.01
CA LEU A 175 5.08 -17.62 -7.44
C LEU A 175 3.97 -18.42 -8.13
N GLU A 176 2.84 -17.77 -8.44
CA GLU A 176 1.74 -18.38 -9.18
C GLU A 176 2.14 -18.77 -10.61
N ALA A 177 2.89 -17.90 -11.31
CA ALA A 177 3.40 -18.22 -12.64
C ALA A 177 4.30 -19.46 -12.62
N ILE A 178 5.21 -19.56 -11.63
CA ILE A 178 6.08 -20.73 -11.48
C ILE A 178 5.27 -21.99 -11.18
N ARG A 179 4.28 -21.91 -10.28
CA ARG A 179 3.39 -23.03 -9.94
C ARG A 179 2.66 -23.57 -11.17
N GLU A 180 2.29 -22.71 -12.11
CA GLU A 180 1.59 -23.08 -13.34
C GLU A 180 2.52 -23.47 -14.49
N GLY A 181 3.84 -23.52 -14.26
CA GLY A 181 4.83 -23.80 -15.31
C GLY A 181 4.92 -22.69 -16.37
N ARG A 182 4.46 -21.49 -16.06
CA ARG A 182 4.53 -20.31 -16.93
C ARG A 182 5.78 -19.50 -16.64
N ARG A 183 6.30 -18.82 -17.66
CA ARG A 183 7.34 -17.82 -17.46
C ARG A 183 6.74 -16.61 -16.72
N PRO A 184 7.32 -16.17 -15.60
CA PRO A 184 6.94 -14.92 -14.96
C PRO A 184 7.12 -13.78 -15.95
N LYS A 185 6.07 -13.01 -16.18
CA LYS A 185 6.21 -11.75 -16.92
C LYS A 185 6.74 -10.70 -15.95
N GLY A 186 7.43 -9.68 -16.44
CA GLY A 186 7.66 -8.47 -15.65
C GLY A 186 6.29 -7.89 -15.30
N VAL A 187 5.78 -8.22 -14.12
CA VAL A 187 4.48 -7.77 -13.66
C VAL A 187 4.69 -6.35 -13.17
N GLU A 188 4.46 -5.36 -14.04
CA GLU A 188 3.95 -4.09 -13.55
C GLU A 188 2.67 -4.42 -12.81
N ALA A 189 2.66 -4.21 -11.49
CA ALA A 189 1.43 -4.38 -10.73
C ALA A 189 0.39 -3.46 -11.41
N PRO A 190 -0.82 -3.93 -11.72
CA PRO A 190 -1.82 -3.10 -12.40
C PRO A 190 -2.13 -1.80 -11.65
N ASN A 191 -1.77 -1.76 -10.36
CA ASN A 191 -1.96 -0.65 -9.46
C ASN A 191 -0.71 0.25 -9.32
N SER A 192 0.44 -0.11 -9.91
CA SER A 192 1.66 0.71 -9.88
C SER A 192 1.63 1.93 -10.81
N LYS A 193 0.50 2.17 -11.49
CA LYS A 193 0.32 3.34 -12.33
C LYS A 193 0.06 4.55 -11.44
N VAL A 194 1.03 5.44 -11.41
CA VAL A 194 0.89 6.75 -10.79
C VAL A 194 -0.11 7.58 -11.60
N SER A 195 -1.02 8.29 -10.91
CA SER A 195 -2.00 9.17 -11.53
C SER A 195 -1.31 10.26 -12.36
N GLU A 196 -1.83 10.55 -13.56
CA GLU A 196 -1.30 11.62 -14.42
C GLU A 196 -1.40 12.98 -13.74
N SER A 197 -2.52 13.26 -13.07
CA SER A 197 -2.71 14.49 -12.29
C SER A 197 -1.72 14.61 -11.13
N PHE A 198 -1.35 13.49 -10.49
CA PHE A 198 -0.30 13.48 -9.48
C PHE A 198 1.08 13.76 -10.08
N LEU A 199 1.40 13.19 -11.25
CA LEU A 199 2.64 13.48 -11.95
C LEU A 199 2.72 14.95 -12.38
N GLU A 200 1.65 15.50 -12.94
CA GLU A 200 1.54 16.92 -13.26
C GLU A 200 1.78 17.79 -12.02
N ALA A 201 1.18 17.44 -10.89
CA ALA A 201 1.41 18.12 -9.62
C ALA A 201 2.88 18.08 -9.19
N CYS A 202 3.54 16.92 -9.31
CA CYS A 202 4.97 16.78 -9.03
C CYS A 202 5.83 17.61 -9.99
N THR A 203 5.48 17.71 -11.27
CA THR A 203 6.23 18.51 -12.25
C THR A 203 6.16 20.01 -11.97
N GLY A 204 5.08 20.48 -11.34
CA GLY A 204 4.94 21.86 -10.87
C GLY A 204 5.83 22.21 -9.67
N ALA A 205 6.46 21.22 -9.02
CA ALA A 205 7.29 21.39 -7.83
C ALA A 205 8.77 21.09 -8.12
N PRO A 206 9.65 22.12 -8.24
CA PRO A 206 11.06 21.92 -8.59
C PRO A 206 11.81 20.94 -7.67
N ARG A 207 11.47 20.92 -6.38
CA ARG A 207 12.05 19.97 -5.41
C ARG A 207 11.67 18.52 -5.74
N ALA A 208 10.40 18.25 -6.05
CA ALA A 208 9.95 16.91 -6.39
C ALA A 208 10.61 16.40 -7.68
N VAL A 209 10.73 17.27 -8.69
CA VAL A 209 11.44 16.94 -9.95
C VAL A 209 12.90 16.58 -9.69
N ASN A 210 13.62 17.37 -8.89
CA ASN A 210 15.02 17.09 -8.56
C ASN A 210 15.19 15.77 -7.80
N GLU A 211 14.32 15.48 -6.83
CA GLU A 211 14.35 14.22 -6.08
C GLU A 211 14.08 13.00 -6.99
N ILE A 212 13.08 13.09 -7.87
CA ILE A 212 12.79 12.03 -8.86
C ILE A 212 14.00 11.82 -9.78
N GLN A 213 14.61 12.90 -10.28
CA GLN A 213 15.80 12.81 -11.12
C GLN A 213 16.99 12.19 -10.37
N LEU A 214 17.15 12.49 -9.09
CA LEU A 214 18.18 11.87 -8.23
C LEU A 214 17.93 10.37 -8.05
N ALA A 215 16.70 9.95 -7.77
CA ALA A 215 16.35 8.52 -7.63
C ALA A 215 16.57 7.70 -8.91
N LEU A 216 16.40 8.32 -10.08
CA LEU A 216 16.61 7.64 -11.36
C LEU A 216 18.10 7.43 -11.70
N GLN A 217 19.02 8.11 -10.99
CA GLN A 217 20.45 7.90 -11.17
C GLN A 217 20.87 6.55 -10.58
N LYS A 218 21.69 5.81 -11.31
CA LYS A 218 22.32 4.58 -10.83
C LYS A 218 23.72 4.86 -10.33
N ASP A 219 24.12 4.19 -9.27
CA ASP A 219 25.52 4.17 -8.82
C ASP A 219 26.39 3.31 -9.75
N GLU A 220 27.70 3.25 -9.46
CA GLU A 220 28.67 2.46 -10.23
C GLU A 220 28.35 0.95 -10.21
N GLY A 221 27.57 0.48 -9.22
CA GLY A 221 27.09 -0.89 -9.11
C GLY A 221 25.76 -1.15 -9.83
N GLY A 222 25.18 -0.13 -10.48
CA GLY A 222 23.91 -0.22 -11.20
C GLY A 222 22.67 -0.16 -10.30
N ALA A 223 22.84 0.08 -8.99
CA ALA A 223 21.73 0.25 -8.06
C ALA A 223 21.20 1.69 -8.13
N TYR A 224 19.87 1.86 -8.03
CA TYR A 224 19.27 3.19 -7.97
C TYR A 224 19.72 3.94 -6.71
N ARG A 225 20.00 5.23 -6.86
CA ARG A 225 20.38 6.10 -5.74
C ARG A 225 19.20 6.21 -4.77
N LYS A 226 19.47 5.94 -3.50
CA LYS A 226 18.49 6.10 -2.42
C LYS A 226 18.25 7.59 -2.14
N ILE A 227 16.99 7.98 -2.04
CA ILE A 227 16.61 9.31 -1.53
C ILE A 227 16.61 9.24 0.01
N SER A 228 17.27 10.19 0.67
CA SER A 228 17.22 10.29 2.13
C SER A 228 15.85 10.79 2.56
N TYR A 229 15.26 10.21 3.60
CA TYR A 229 13.97 10.67 4.11
C TYR A 229 14.08 12.07 4.74
N ASP A 230 15.21 12.38 5.36
CA ASP A 230 15.50 13.69 5.98
C ASP A 230 15.48 14.85 4.98
N THR A 231 15.77 14.57 3.70
CA THR A 231 15.71 15.56 2.63
C THR A 231 14.30 15.76 2.06
N VAL A 232 13.31 14.96 2.48
CA VAL A 232 11.93 14.98 1.95
C VAL A 232 10.89 15.31 3.02
N ALA A 233 11.15 14.97 4.29
CA ALA A 233 10.23 15.27 5.39
C ALA A 233 10.01 16.79 5.53
N PRO A 234 8.75 17.26 5.67
CA PRO A 234 8.50 18.56 6.27
C PRO A 234 9.14 18.56 7.65
N GLN A 235 9.84 19.64 8.02
CA GLN A 235 10.11 19.91 9.44
C GLN A 235 8.74 20.05 10.10
N LEU A 236 8.28 18.99 10.76
CA LEU A 236 7.04 18.97 11.54
C LEU A 236 7.19 19.87 12.77
#